data_AF-A0A5J6N0Z9-F1
#
_entry.id   AF-A0A5J6N0Z9-F1
#
_cell.length_a   1.000
_cell.length_b   1.000
_cell.length_c   1.000
_cell.angle_alpha   90.00
_cell.angle_beta   90.00
_cell.angle_gamma   90.00
#
_symmetry.space_group_name_H-M   'P 1'
#
loop_
_entity.id
_entity.type
_entity.pdbx_description
1 polymer ?
#
loop_
_entity_poly.entity_id
_entity_poly.type
_entity_poly.pdbx_seq_one_letter_code
_entity_poly.pdbx_strand_id
1 'polypeptide(L)'
;MTDTPTLVGELVYLTGITEAARRHLRQGQLLDLTSLDERCATLCTRLESVTGADREMLRAAFLALVAELNLLEAELKASRDATMSEINAVTQRRRAAGAYGHAGLNAGARGR
;
A
#
# COMPACT_ATOMS: atom_id res chain seq x y z
N MET A 1 7.65 7.41 -33.27
CA MET A 1 7.19 6.02 -33.47
C MET A 1 7.07 5.39 -32.11
N THR A 2 5.86 5.00 -31.73
CA THR A 2 5.60 4.38 -30.44
C THR A 2 5.87 2.89 -30.58
N ASP A 3 6.83 2.37 -29.82
CA ASP A 3 7.17 0.95 -29.87
C ASP A 3 6.21 0.17 -28.97
N THR A 4 5.03 -0.13 -29.52
CA THR A 4 3.94 -0.86 -28.88
C THR A 4 4.38 -2.13 -28.14
N PRO A 5 5.21 -3.03 -28.70
CA PRO A 5 5.69 -4.21 -27.96
C PRO A 5 6.54 -3.86 -26.73
N THR A 6 7.34 -2.80 -26.79
CA THR A 6 8.09 -2.32 -25.62
C THR A 6 7.15 -1.82 -24.53
N LEU A 7 6.08 -1.09 -24.88
CA LEU A 7 5.06 -0.66 -23.91
C LEU A 7 4.29 -1.83 -23.29
N VAL A 8 3.96 -2.86 -24.07
CA VAL A 8 3.36 -4.09 -23.54
C VAL A 8 4.30 -4.75 -22.51
N GLY A 9 5.58 -4.87 -22.84
CA GLY A 9 6.58 -5.45 -21.93
C GLY A 9 6.69 -4.67 -20.61
N GLU A 10 6.68 -3.35 -20.68
CA GLU A 10 6.72 -2.48 -19.51
C GLU A 10 5.46 -2.60 -18.64
N LEU A 11 4.27 -2.68 -19.25
CA LEU A 11 3.00 -2.92 -18.54
C LEU A 11 3.01 -4.25 -17.80
N VAL A 12 3.44 -5.33 -18.46
CA VAL A 12 3.55 -6.67 -17.86
C VAL A 12 4.55 -6.67 -16.72
N TYR A 13 5.70 -6.02 -16.90
CA TYR A 13 6.72 -5.91 -15.87
C TYR A 13 6.23 -5.15 -14.62
N LEU A 14 5.55 -4.01 -14.80
CA LEU A 14 4.97 -3.27 -13.68
C LEU A 14 3.86 -4.04 -12.97
N THR A 15 3.08 -4.82 -13.72
CA THR A 15 2.07 -5.73 -13.14
C THR A 15 2.75 -6.74 -12.22
N GLY A 16 3.84 -7.36 -12.66
CA GLY A 16 4.61 -8.32 -11.86
C GLY A 16 5.26 -7.71 -10.61
N ILE A 17 5.77 -6.47 -10.69
CA ILE A 17 6.25 -5.75 -9.51
C ILE A 17 5.12 -5.50 -8.52
N THR A 18 3.96 -5.07 -9.00
CA THR A 18 2.79 -4.77 -8.16
C THR A 18 2.31 -6.03 -7.44
N GLU A 19 2.27 -7.16 -8.15
CA GLU A 19 1.95 -8.46 -7.55
C GLU A 19 2.99 -8.88 -6.50
N ALA A 20 4.28 -8.69 -6.76
CA ALA A 20 5.34 -8.97 -5.79
C ALA A 20 5.20 -8.07 -4.55
N ALA A 21 4.96 -6.78 -4.73
CA ALA A 21 4.74 -5.83 -3.64
C ALA A 21 3.56 -6.27 -2.75
N ARG A 22 2.44 -6.70 -3.34
CA ARG A 22 1.31 -7.26 -2.58
C ARG A 22 1.71 -8.49 -1.75
N ARG A 23 2.48 -9.41 -2.32
CA ARG A 23 2.97 -10.59 -1.58
C ARG A 23 3.85 -10.21 -0.39
N HIS A 24 4.75 -9.24 -0.58
CA HIS A 24 5.59 -8.70 0.49
C HIS A 24 4.76 -7.98 1.58
N LEU A 25 3.75 -7.21 1.19
CA LEU A 25 2.83 -6.54 2.11
C LEU A 25 2.10 -7.53 3.02
N ARG A 26 1.60 -8.64 2.44
CA ARG A 26 0.93 -9.71 3.20
C ARG A 26 1.85 -10.44 4.17
N GLN A 27 3.16 -10.40 3.94
CA GLN A 27 4.18 -10.92 4.85
C GLN A 27 4.56 -9.91 5.94
N GLY A 28 3.94 -8.73 5.96
CA GLY A 28 4.24 -7.66 6.92
C GLY A 28 5.54 -6.92 6.64
N GLN A 29 6.07 -7.00 5.41
CA GLN A 29 7.31 -6.31 5.04
C GLN A 29 7.04 -4.84 4.73
N LEU A 30 7.99 -3.98 5.09
CA LEU A 30 8.02 -2.58 4.67
C LEU A 30 8.32 -2.50 3.18
N LEU A 31 7.52 -1.72 2.46
CA LEU A 31 7.63 -1.53 1.03
C LEU A 31 8.01 -0.08 0.72
N ASP A 32 9.02 0.09 -0.11
CA ASP A 32 9.27 1.36 -0.80
C ASP A 32 8.59 1.31 -2.17
N LEU A 33 7.53 2.11 -2.32
CA LEU A 33 6.74 2.19 -3.56
C LEU A 33 7.11 3.42 -4.40
N THR A 34 8.10 4.23 -3.99
CA THR A 34 8.48 5.47 -4.69
C THR A 34 8.85 5.20 -6.15
N SER A 35 9.66 4.16 -6.37
CA SER A 35 10.08 3.76 -7.71
C SER A 35 8.93 3.21 -8.58
N LEU A 36 7.88 2.66 -7.97
CA LEU A 36 6.69 2.19 -8.69
C LEU A 36 5.86 3.39 -9.16
N ASP A 37 5.69 4.40 -8.30
CA ASP A 37 4.93 5.61 -8.61
C ASP A 37 5.56 6.40 -9.77
N GLU A 38 6.88 6.63 -9.72
CA GLU A 38 7.63 7.29 -10.80
C GLU A 38 7.49 6.59 -12.16
N ARG A 39 7.52 5.24 -12.15
CA ARG A 39 7.36 4.43 -13.36
C ARG A 39 5.93 4.47 -13.88
N CYS A 40 4.94 4.39 -12.99
CA CYS A 40 3.54 4.53 -13.37
C CYS A 40 3.26 5.91 -13.99
N ALA A 41 3.76 6.99 -13.40
CA ALA A 41 3.60 8.35 -13.94
C ALA A 41 4.23 8.49 -15.33
N THR A 42 5.45 7.95 -15.50
CA THR A 42 6.15 7.95 -16.80
C THR A 42 5.38 7.15 -17.85
N LEU A 43 4.87 5.97 -17.47
CA LEU A 43 4.08 5.12 -18.35
C LEU A 43 2.76 5.79 -18.76
N CYS A 44 2.04 6.41 -17.81
CA CYS A 44 0.81 7.15 -18.10
C CYS A 44 1.05 8.24 -19.15
N THR A 45 2.11 9.04 -18.97
CA THR A 45 2.50 10.09 -19.93
C THR A 45 2.74 9.53 -21.34
N ARG A 46 3.40 8.37 -21.43
CA ARG A 46 3.68 7.71 -22.72
C ARG A 46 2.40 7.17 -23.37
N LEU A 47 1.49 6.60 -22.58
CA LEU A 47 0.22 6.04 -23.05
C LEU A 47 -0.74 7.09 -23.61
N GLU A 48 -0.69 8.33 -23.12
CA GLU A 48 -1.50 9.44 -23.65
C GLU A 48 -1.25 9.70 -25.15
N SER A 49 -0.03 9.44 -25.62
CA SER A 49 0.35 9.60 -27.03
C SER A 49 -0.10 8.44 -27.93
N VAL A 50 -0.64 7.35 -27.36
CA VAL A 50 -1.04 6.15 -28.11
C VAL A 50 -2.46 6.30 -28.66
N THR A 51 -2.61 6.07 -29.96
CA THR A 51 -3.89 6.16 -30.68
C THR A 51 -4.09 4.98 -31.64
N GLY A 52 -5.31 4.79 -32.13
CA GLY A 52 -5.61 3.78 -33.14
C GLY A 52 -5.41 2.33 -32.67
N ALA A 53 -4.89 1.48 -33.56
CA ALA A 53 -4.75 0.04 -33.34
C ALA A 53 -3.85 -0.32 -32.14
N ASP A 54 -2.83 0.50 -31.86
CA ASP A 54 -1.92 0.30 -30.74
C ASP A 54 -2.63 0.41 -29.38
N ARG A 55 -3.69 1.23 -29.28
CA ARG A 55 -4.48 1.37 -28.05
C ARG A 55 -5.21 0.07 -27.72
N GLU A 56 -5.80 -0.59 -28.71
CA GLU A 56 -6.50 -1.86 -28.48
C GLU A 56 -5.51 -2.98 -28.11
N MET A 57 -4.30 -2.97 -28.67
CA MET A 57 -3.25 -3.92 -28.30
C MET A 57 -2.78 -3.76 -26.85
N LEU A 58 -2.69 -2.52 -26.35
CA LEU A 58 -2.26 -2.23 -24.98
C LEU A 58 -3.37 -2.40 -23.93
N ARG A 59 -4.64 -2.37 -24.36
CA ARG A 59 -5.80 -2.31 -23.48
C ARG A 59 -5.83 -3.41 -22.43
N ALA A 60 -5.60 -4.66 -22.84
CA ALA A 60 -5.65 -5.80 -21.92
C ALA A 60 -4.56 -5.71 -20.84
N ALA A 61 -3.31 -5.41 -21.24
CA ALA A 61 -2.19 -5.27 -20.31
C ALA A 61 -2.36 -4.08 -19.37
N PHE A 62 -2.91 -2.96 -19.87
CA PHE A 62 -3.20 -1.78 -19.06
C PHE A 62 -4.28 -2.06 -18.00
N LEU A 63 -5.37 -2.72 -18.39
CA LEU A 63 -6.43 -3.10 -17.43
C LEU A 63 -5.92 -4.07 -16.36
N ALA A 64 -5.01 -4.99 -16.72
CA ALA A 64 -4.39 -5.88 -15.75
C ALA A 64 -3.55 -5.12 -14.72
N LEU A 65 -2.73 -4.16 -15.15
CA LEU A 65 -1.96 -3.30 -14.24
C LEU A 65 -2.87 -2.50 -13.31
N VAL A 66 -3.93 -1.88 -13.84
CA VAL A 66 -4.91 -1.12 -13.04
C VAL A 66 -5.59 -2.01 -11.99
N ALA A 67 -5.98 -3.23 -12.37
CA ALA A 67 -6.57 -4.18 -11.43
C ALA A 67 -5.60 -4.52 -10.28
N GLU A 68 -4.33 -4.78 -10.59
CA GLU A 68 -3.32 -5.06 -9.58
C GLU A 68 -3.03 -3.87 -8.67
N LEU A 69 -2.98 -2.65 -9.20
CA LEU A 69 -2.80 -1.42 -8.41
C LEU A 69 -3.97 -1.18 -7.45
N ASN A 70 -5.22 -1.39 -7.91
CA ASN A 70 -6.41 -1.28 -7.06
C ASN A 70 -6.38 -2.30 -5.91
N LEU A 71 -5.92 -3.52 -6.18
CA LEU A 71 -5.77 -4.54 -5.15
C LEU A 71 -4.66 -4.19 -4.15
N LEU A 72 -3.52 -3.66 -4.63
CA LEU A 72 -2.46 -3.17 -3.76
C LEU A 72 -2.97 -2.03 -2.84
N GLU A 73 -3.72 -1.08 -3.39
CA GLU A 73 -4.33 0.01 -2.60
C GLU A 73 -5.26 -0.53 -1.50
N ALA A 74 -6.12 -1.49 -1.84
CA ALA A 74 -7.03 -2.09 -0.87
C ALA A 74 -6.27 -2.81 0.27
N GLU A 75 -5.21 -3.54 -0.07
CA GLU A 75 -4.37 -4.24 0.92
C GLU A 75 -3.59 -3.26 1.81
N LEU A 76 -3.08 -2.15 1.25
CA LEU A 76 -2.42 -1.09 2.02
C LEU A 76 -3.39 -0.43 3.00
N LYS A 77 -4.62 -0.13 2.57
CA LYS A 77 -5.66 0.43 3.46
C LYS A 77 -5.98 -0.53 4.60
N ALA A 78 -6.17 -1.81 4.30
CA ALA A 78 -6.45 -2.83 5.30
C ALA A 78 -5.29 -2.97 6.32
N SER A 79 -4.05 -3.02 5.84
CA SER A 79 -2.84 -3.10 6.69
C SER A 79 -2.70 -1.88 7.60
N ARG A 80 -2.92 -0.68 7.05
CA ARG A 80 -2.93 0.58 7.80
C ARG A 80 -3.99 0.57 8.90
N ASP A 81 -5.21 0.15 8.58
CA ASP A 81 -6.34 0.15 9.53
C ASP A 81 -6.11 -0.88 10.65
N ALA A 82 -5.57 -2.05 10.32
CA ALA A 82 -5.14 -3.04 11.31
C ALA A 82 -4.07 -2.47 12.25
N THR A 83 -3.03 -1.84 11.69
CA THR A 83 -1.94 -1.22 12.46
C THR A 83 -2.46 -0.12 13.39
N MET A 84 -3.37 0.75 12.91
CA MET A 84 -3.99 1.78 13.75
C MET A 84 -4.83 1.20 14.87
N SER A 85 -5.56 0.10 14.61
CA SER A 85 -6.33 -0.61 15.63
C SER A 85 -5.42 -1.14 16.75
N GLU A 86 -4.28 -1.73 16.40
CA GLU A 86 -3.30 -2.23 17.37
C GLU A 86 -2.68 -1.11 18.20
N ILE A 87 -2.29 0.01 17.57
CA ILE A 87 -1.77 1.20 18.27
C ILE A 87 -2.80 1.74 19.27
N ASN A 88 -4.07 1.80 18.88
CA ASN A 88 -5.15 2.24 19.75
C ASN A 88 -5.33 1.29 20.94
N ALA A 89 -5.29 -0.02 20.71
CA ALA A 89 -5.37 -1.02 21.78
C ALA A 89 -4.20 -0.93 22.77
N VAL A 90 -2.96 -0.73 22.29
CA VAL A 90 -1.78 -0.49 23.14
C VAL A 90 -1.97 0.79 23.96
N THR A 91 -2.43 1.87 23.33
CA THR A 91 -2.63 3.16 23.99
C THR A 91 -3.70 3.08 25.07
N GLN A 92 -4.81 2.39 24.80
CA GLN A 92 -5.87 2.15 25.79
C GLN A 92 -5.35 1.34 26.98
N ARG A 93 -4.60 0.25 26.74
CA ARG A 93 -3.96 -0.53 27.81
C ARG A 93 -3.01 0.32 28.66
N ARG A 94 -2.20 1.18 28.03
CA ARG A 94 -1.31 2.10 28.76
C ARG A 94 -2.08 3.10 29.62
N ARG A 95 -3.19 3.65 29.12
CA ARG A 95 -4.07 4.53 29.90
C ARG A 95 -4.70 3.81 31.09
N ALA A 96 -5.20 2.60 30.89
CA ALA A 96 -5.76 1.79 31.97
C ALA A 96 -4.70 1.47 33.03
N ALA A 97 -3.51 1.02 32.61
CA ALA A 97 -2.40 0.76 33.51
C ALA A 97 -1.98 2.02 34.31
N GLY A 98 -1.98 3.20 33.67
CA GLY A 98 -1.73 4.48 34.35
C GLY A 98 -2.80 4.83 35.38
N ALA A 99 -4.08 4.64 35.04
CA ALA A 99 -5.22 4.94 35.92
C ALA A 99 -5.21 4.06 37.18
N TYR A 100 -4.94 2.76 37.03
CA TYR A 100 -4.90 1.83 38.16
C TYR A 100 -3.54 1.80 38.87
N GLY A 101 -2.44 2.12 38.19
CA GLY A 101 -1.09 2.21 38.77
C GLY A 101 -0.92 3.40 39.72
N HIS A 102 -1.57 4.54 39.45
CA HIS A 102 -1.58 5.68 40.38
C HIS A 102 -2.55 5.52 41.55
N ALA A 103 -3.62 4.72 41.41
CA ALA A 103 -4.57 4.46 42.48
C ALA A 103 -3.93 3.66 43.64
N GLY A 104 -2.96 2.80 43.36
CA GLY A 104 -2.25 2.01 44.38
C GLY A 104 -1.25 2.80 45.24
N LEU A 105 -0.71 3.91 44.73
CA LEU A 105 0.29 4.71 45.47
C LEU A 105 -0.32 5.81 46.35
N ASN A 106 -1.50 6.33 46.00
CA ASN A 106 -2.17 7.37 46.78
C ASN A 106 -3.09 6.84 47.90
N ALA A 107 -3.43 5.55 47.90
CA ALA A 107 -4.24 4.93 48.96
C ALA A 107 -3.45 4.64 50.25
N GLY A 108 -2.11 4.66 50.21
CA GLY A 108 -1.23 4.41 51.37
C GLY A 108 -0.77 5.66 52.13
N ALA A 109 -1.08 6.87 51.65
CA ALA A 109 -0.52 8.13 52.19
C ALA A 109 -1.48 8.93 53.10
N ARG A 110 -2.67 8.40 53.43
CA ARG A 110 -3.65 9.01 54.37
C ARG A 110 -3.95 8.12 55.58
N GLY A 111 -2.90 7.55 56.16
CA GLY A 111 -3.02 6.69 57.34
C GLY A 111 -1.74 6.70 58.16
N ARG A 112 -1.35 7.86 58.68
CA ARG A 112 -0.42 7.99 59.81
C ARG A 112 -0.66 9.32 60.50
#